data_AF-A0A9E4EWI3-F1
#
_entry.id   AF-A0A9E4EWI3-F1
#
_cell.length_a   1.000
_cell.length_b   1.000
_cell.length_c   1.000
_cell.angle_alpha   90.00
_cell.angle_beta   90.00
_cell.angle_gamma   90.00
#
_symmetry.space_group_name_H-M   'P 1'
#
loop_
_entity.id
_entity.type
_entity.pdbx_description
1 polymer ?
#
loop_
_entity_poly.entity_id
_entity_poly.type
_entity_poly.pdbx_seq_one_letter_code
_entity_poly.pdbx_strand_id
1 'polypeptide(L)'
;MSDRVDFAWQGLRLSVPDDWNLGRVDGDFEKGYARLDDAEIVRAEIEWRRLKGRGEALRLTELVDRYLANLEKKAQKVDAPFEVQRRARFLKNKKFLEGREYEVFIWEADFRAYNLALALKSGRVVLLRVLAKLDEFLPEQAEAVFSSLVDQEAEDAHLWSVYGLRFFAPNDLKLQSHSLKSGHIELEFSLGKQVLKVHRLSMARIMLKDAHIQDWYPVFFKKHFCSRSRAGTRGHSRRGAAAQPLASATASAALYEPEAAPVSAGTRLARYQHRQDRNRRAPLPQERCSRRSSHQGSRWAFYQKTRDHAGVAANAQ
;
A
#
# COMPACT_ATOMS: atom_id res chain seq x y z
N MET A 1 9.98 20.38 -14.98
CA MET A 1 9.65 19.82 -13.65
C MET A 1 8.97 18.50 -13.93
N SER A 2 9.33 17.41 -13.24
CA SER A 2 8.57 16.16 -13.36
C SER A 2 7.13 16.39 -12.87
N ASP A 3 6.18 15.66 -13.45
CA ASP A 3 4.80 15.70 -12.95
C ASP A 3 4.73 15.07 -11.57
N ARG A 4 3.63 15.33 -10.85
CA ARG A 4 3.46 14.83 -9.48
C ARG A 4 2.18 14.03 -9.33
N VAL A 5 2.32 12.84 -8.76
CA VAL A 5 1.23 11.92 -8.46
C VAL A 5 0.95 11.87 -6.96
N ASP A 6 -0.27 11.47 -6.60
CA ASP A 6 -0.58 11.08 -5.23
C ASP A 6 -0.07 9.66 -4.97
N PHE A 7 0.82 9.49 -3.99
CA PHE A 7 0.98 8.23 -3.28
C PHE A 7 0.08 8.23 -2.05
N ALA A 8 -0.75 7.21 -1.86
CA ALA A 8 -1.61 7.11 -0.68
C ALA A 8 -1.80 5.66 -0.23
N TRP A 9 -1.51 5.42 1.06
CA TRP A 9 -1.48 4.09 1.66
C TRP A 9 -1.75 4.18 3.16
N GLN A 10 -2.60 3.29 3.71
CA GLN A 10 -2.89 3.20 5.16
C GLN A 10 -3.27 4.55 5.82
N GLY A 11 -4.03 5.39 5.11
CA GLY A 11 -4.46 6.71 5.58
C GLY A 11 -3.32 7.73 5.73
N LEU A 12 -2.22 7.55 5.02
CA LEU A 12 -1.17 8.55 4.82
C LEU A 12 -1.07 8.87 3.32
N ARG A 13 -1.08 10.16 2.98
CA ARG A 13 -0.99 10.65 1.60
C ARG A 13 0.21 11.58 1.43
N LEU A 14 0.90 11.45 0.29
CA LEU A 14 2.01 12.27 -0.16
C LEU A 14 1.79 12.63 -1.63
N SER A 15 2.24 13.82 -2.03
CA SER A 15 2.53 14.14 -3.43
C SER A 15 4.00 13.81 -3.70
N VAL A 16 4.27 12.99 -4.72
CA VAL A 16 5.62 12.56 -5.13
C VAL A 16 5.79 12.73 -6.64
N PRO A 17 7.03 12.80 -7.16
CA PRO A 17 7.31 12.68 -8.59
C PRO A 17 6.66 11.43 -9.22
N ASP A 18 6.33 11.51 -10.51
CA ASP A 18 5.66 10.45 -11.27
C ASP A 18 6.54 9.23 -11.59
N ASP A 19 7.85 9.41 -11.63
CA ASP A 19 8.85 8.35 -11.77
C ASP A 19 9.07 7.55 -10.47
N TRP A 20 8.66 8.06 -9.30
CA TRP A 20 8.83 7.41 -8.00
C TRP A 20 7.79 6.31 -7.79
N ASN A 21 8.17 5.08 -8.14
CA ASN A 21 7.33 3.90 -8.10
C ASN A 21 7.42 3.18 -6.74
N LEU A 22 6.35 2.48 -6.36
CA LEU A 22 6.33 1.72 -5.11
C LEU A 22 7.26 0.50 -5.22
N GLY A 23 8.28 0.43 -4.36
CA GLY A 23 9.24 -0.68 -4.29
C GLY A 23 8.88 -1.71 -3.22
N ARG A 24 8.37 -1.27 -2.06
CA ARG A 24 7.93 -2.14 -0.96
C ARG A 24 6.85 -1.49 -0.11
N VAL A 25 5.96 -2.31 0.45
CA VAL A 25 5.10 -1.98 1.60
C VAL A 25 5.24 -3.07 2.68
N ASP A 26 4.96 -2.71 3.93
CA ASP A 26 4.90 -3.62 5.07
C ASP A 26 3.97 -3.04 6.16
N GLY A 27 3.42 -3.91 7.01
CA GLY A 27 2.56 -3.54 8.13
C GLY A 27 1.12 -3.14 7.81
N ASP A 28 0.51 -2.45 8.78
CA ASP A 28 -0.92 -2.11 8.88
C ASP A 28 -1.12 -0.60 9.14
N PHE A 29 -2.35 -0.19 9.44
CA PHE A 29 -2.70 1.20 9.74
C PHE A 29 -2.02 1.77 11.00
N GLU A 30 -1.79 0.92 12.00
CA GLU A 30 -1.20 1.29 13.29
C GLU A 30 0.31 1.39 13.21
N LYS A 31 0.98 0.52 12.42
CA LYS A 31 2.42 0.55 12.20
C LYS A 31 2.78 -0.04 10.84
N GLY A 32 3.77 0.54 10.14
CA GLY A 32 4.21 0.00 8.87
C GLY A 32 5.29 0.84 8.20
N TYR A 33 5.57 0.45 6.96
CA TYR A 33 6.63 1.02 6.15
C TYR A 33 6.24 0.98 4.67
N ALA A 34 6.61 2.02 3.92
CA ALA A 34 6.57 2.03 2.46
C ALA A 34 7.84 2.64 1.89
N ARG A 35 8.30 2.10 0.76
CA ARG A 35 9.51 2.50 0.02
C ARG A 35 9.14 2.87 -1.41
N LEU A 36 9.54 4.05 -1.85
CA LEU A 36 9.45 4.48 -3.25
C LEU A 36 10.85 4.52 -3.86
N ASP A 37 10.97 3.98 -5.07
CA ASP A 37 12.19 3.84 -5.85
C ASP A 37 12.01 4.52 -7.21
N ASP A 38 13.08 5.03 -7.82
CA ASP A 38 13.09 5.35 -9.26
C ASP A 38 13.69 4.17 -10.06
N ALA A 39 14.26 4.45 -11.23
CA ALA A 39 14.93 3.44 -12.05
C ALA A 39 16.29 2.95 -11.48
N GLU A 40 16.87 3.66 -10.49
CA GLU A 40 18.26 3.47 -10.05
C GLU A 40 18.40 3.28 -8.54
N ILE A 41 17.69 4.06 -7.73
CA ILE A 41 17.89 4.14 -6.28
C ILE A 41 16.57 4.17 -5.49
N VAL A 42 16.69 3.97 -4.18
CA VAL A 42 15.61 4.33 -3.24
C VAL A 42 15.48 5.85 -3.22
N ARG A 43 14.27 6.36 -3.35
CA ARG A 43 13.98 7.79 -3.42
C ARG A 43 13.20 8.34 -2.25
N ALA A 44 12.27 7.57 -1.70
CA ALA A 44 11.60 7.93 -0.46
C ALA A 44 11.33 6.71 0.42
N GLU A 45 11.34 6.93 1.72
CA GLU A 45 10.91 5.95 2.71
C GLU A 45 9.98 6.64 3.70
N ILE A 46 8.84 6.01 3.99
CA ILE A 46 7.94 6.44 5.06
C ILE A 46 7.73 5.27 6.02
N GLU A 47 8.12 5.47 7.28
CA GLU A 47 7.85 4.55 8.38
C GLU A 47 6.86 5.23 9.33
N TRP A 48 5.80 4.53 9.73
CA TRP A 48 4.80 5.05 10.68
C TRP A 48 4.55 4.09 11.82
N ARG A 49 4.22 4.63 13.00
CA ARG A 49 3.79 3.84 14.16
C ARG A 49 2.98 4.64 15.17
N ARG A 50 1.89 4.08 15.67
CA ARG A 50 1.10 4.58 16.80
C ARG A 50 1.84 4.36 18.12
N LEU A 51 1.97 5.42 18.91
CA LEU A 51 2.45 5.31 20.29
C LEU A 51 1.32 4.81 21.19
N LYS A 52 1.61 3.94 22.16
CA LYS A 52 0.61 3.33 23.07
C LYS A 52 1.11 3.26 24.50
N GLY A 53 0.28 3.71 25.44
CA GLY A 53 0.44 3.48 26.88
C GLY A 53 0.57 4.75 27.72
N ARG A 54 0.10 4.68 28.98
CA ARG A 54 0.56 5.55 30.06
C ARG A 54 1.80 4.90 30.66
N GLY A 55 2.95 5.58 30.60
CA GLY A 55 4.21 5.08 31.13
C GLY A 55 5.30 6.10 30.83
N GLU A 56 5.68 6.20 29.56
CA GLU A 56 6.49 7.30 29.02
C GLU A 56 5.92 7.71 27.67
N ALA A 57 5.65 9.01 27.51
CA ALA A 57 5.46 9.61 26.20
C ALA A 57 6.84 9.76 25.55
N LEU A 58 7.37 8.65 25.02
CA LEU A 58 8.64 8.58 24.31
C LEU A 58 8.74 9.72 23.30
N ARG A 59 9.60 10.70 23.60
CA ARG A 59 9.70 11.96 22.87
C ARG A 59 10.21 11.70 21.47
N LEU A 60 9.83 12.54 20.51
CA LEU A 60 10.21 12.33 19.10
C LEU A 60 11.73 12.24 18.92
N THR A 61 12.47 13.08 19.65
CA THR A 61 13.94 13.04 19.71
C THR A 61 14.46 11.68 20.18
N GLU A 62 13.88 11.05 21.21
CA GLU A 62 14.28 9.72 21.69
C GLU A 62 13.98 8.59 20.68
N LEU A 63 13.18 8.88 19.64
CA LEU A 63 12.96 8.00 18.50
C LEU A 63 14.04 8.23 17.43
N VAL A 64 14.38 9.48 17.16
CA VAL A 64 15.46 9.91 16.26
C VAL A 64 16.83 9.45 16.78
N ASP A 65 17.10 9.60 18.08
CA ASP A 65 18.32 9.15 18.75
C ASP A 65 18.57 7.64 18.53
N ARG A 66 17.53 6.83 18.76
CA ARG A 66 17.59 5.38 18.55
C ARG A 66 17.63 4.99 17.08
N TYR A 67 17.05 5.78 16.18
CA TYR A 67 17.19 5.57 14.75
C TYR A 67 18.63 5.81 14.28
N LEU A 68 19.21 6.97 14.62
CA LEU A 68 20.57 7.35 14.25
C LEU A 68 21.63 6.42 14.87
N ALA A 69 21.51 6.08 16.16
CA ALA A 69 22.41 5.11 16.79
C ALA A 69 22.31 3.69 16.20
N ASN A 70 21.24 3.36 15.48
CA ASN A 70 21.10 2.12 14.72
C ASN A 70 21.58 2.22 13.26
N LEU A 71 21.79 3.42 12.73
CA LEU A 71 22.50 3.65 11.46
C LEU A 71 24.01 3.67 11.67
N GLU A 72 24.48 4.40 12.68
CA GLU A 72 25.89 4.49 13.07
C GLU A 72 26.49 3.10 13.33
N LYS A 73 25.78 2.25 14.11
CA LYS A 73 26.12 0.84 14.36
C LYS A 73 26.00 -0.09 13.14
N LYS A 74 25.53 0.38 11.99
CA LYS A 74 25.61 -0.32 10.70
C LYS A 74 26.83 0.15 9.93
N ALA A 75 27.05 1.46 9.81
CA ALA A 75 28.23 2.04 9.16
C ALA A 75 29.54 1.52 9.78
N GLN A 76 29.63 1.54 11.12
CA GLN A 76 30.76 0.98 11.89
C GLN A 76 31.00 -0.54 11.66
N LYS A 77 30.05 -1.29 11.10
CA LYS A 77 30.21 -2.74 10.81
C LYS A 77 30.68 -3.02 9.38
N VAL A 78 30.75 -1.99 8.54
CA VAL A 78 31.19 -2.05 7.14
C VAL A 78 32.28 -1.03 6.83
N ASP A 79 32.79 -0.33 7.86
CA ASP A 79 33.80 0.73 7.79
C ASP A 79 33.45 1.88 6.82
N ALA A 80 32.15 2.18 6.72
CA ALA A 80 31.64 3.26 5.87
C ALA A 80 31.63 4.61 6.61
N PRO A 81 31.90 5.73 5.89
CA PRO A 81 31.70 7.07 6.45
C PRO A 81 30.21 7.29 6.81
N PHE A 82 29.97 8.00 7.90
CA PHE A 82 28.61 8.34 8.35
C PHE A 82 28.60 9.70 9.05
N GLU A 83 28.01 10.69 8.40
CA GLU A 83 27.84 12.04 8.96
C GLU A 83 26.36 12.36 9.24
N VAL A 84 26.10 13.18 10.26
CA VAL A 84 24.72 13.55 10.66
C VAL A 84 24.62 15.04 10.99
N GLN A 85 23.88 15.79 10.17
CA GLN A 85 23.51 17.17 10.45
C GLN A 85 22.11 17.24 11.08
N ARG A 86 22.03 17.34 12.41
CA ARG A 86 20.76 17.63 13.09
C ARG A 86 20.33 19.09 12.94
N ARG A 87 19.01 19.34 13.04
CA ARG A 87 18.38 20.66 12.90
C ARG A 87 18.69 21.32 11.55
N ALA A 88 18.87 20.50 10.51
CA ALA A 88 19.24 20.90 9.17
C ALA A 88 18.26 21.95 8.59
N ARG A 89 18.81 22.97 7.92
CA ARG A 89 18.06 24.18 7.51
C ARG A 89 17.52 24.11 6.07
N PHE A 90 17.14 22.93 5.60
CA PHE A 90 16.62 22.75 4.23
C PHE A 90 15.13 23.12 4.07
N LEU A 91 14.31 23.01 5.13
CA LEU A 91 12.91 23.43 5.10
C LEU A 91 12.76 24.95 5.19
N LYS A 92 12.34 25.59 4.10
CA LYS A 92 12.09 27.04 3.99
C LYS A 92 10.72 27.42 4.56
N ASN A 93 9.66 26.70 4.19
CA ASN A 93 8.30 26.90 4.64
C ASN A 93 7.92 25.88 5.73
N LYS A 94 7.68 26.38 6.95
CA LYS A 94 7.36 25.53 8.12
C LYS A 94 5.89 25.58 8.54
N LYS A 95 5.00 26.23 7.76
CA LYS A 95 3.58 26.37 8.10
C LYS A 95 2.88 25.03 8.32
N PHE A 96 3.25 24.02 7.53
CA PHE A 96 2.69 22.67 7.68
C PHE A 96 3.08 21.97 9.00
N LEU A 97 4.10 22.47 9.70
CA LEU A 97 4.59 21.93 10.98
C LEU A 97 4.07 22.70 12.21
N GLU A 98 3.28 23.77 12.02
CA GLU A 98 2.75 24.58 13.11
C GLU A 98 1.91 23.74 14.09
N GLY A 99 2.19 23.89 15.39
CA GLY A 99 1.54 23.14 16.46
C GLY A 99 1.84 21.64 16.51
N ARG A 100 2.90 21.15 15.83
CA ARG A 100 3.32 19.73 15.87
C ARG A 100 4.73 19.57 16.44
N GLU A 101 4.98 18.47 17.12
CA GLU A 101 6.34 18.03 17.49
C GLU A 101 7.01 17.45 16.23
N TYR A 102 8.18 17.98 15.85
CA TYR A 102 8.93 17.54 14.68
C TYR A 102 10.45 17.65 14.92
N GLU A 103 11.23 16.81 14.23
CA GLU A 103 12.68 16.92 14.18
C GLU A 103 13.16 16.69 12.74
N VAL A 104 14.07 17.54 12.27
CA VAL A 104 14.67 17.45 10.92
C VAL A 104 16.17 17.27 11.00
N PHE A 105 16.69 16.39 10.16
CA PHE A 105 18.10 16.06 10.09
C PHE A 105 18.47 15.55 8.69
N ILE A 106 19.73 15.74 8.31
CA ILE A 106 20.34 15.08 7.16
C ILE A 106 21.33 14.04 7.70
N TRP A 107 21.46 12.90 7.04
CA TRP A 107 22.62 12.02 7.20
C TRP A 107 23.20 11.66 5.85
N GLU A 108 24.51 11.42 5.80
CA GLU A 108 25.25 11.07 4.59
C GLU A 108 26.11 9.83 4.85
N ALA A 109 26.05 8.88 3.92
CA ALA A 109 26.82 7.64 3.87
C ALA A 109 27.03 7.27 2.39
N ASP A 110 26.60 6.10 1.92
CA ASP A 110 26.51 5.78 0.47
C ASP A 110 25.52 6.70 -0.28
N PHE A 111 24.60 7.33 0.45
CA PHE A 111 23.56 8.24 -0.04
C PHE A 111 23.39 9.43 0.92
N ARG A 112 22.83 10.53 0.42
CA ARG A 112 22.36 11.67 1.22
C ARG A 112 20.87 11.50 1.51
N ALA A 113 20.49 11.45 2.77
CA ALA A 113 19.09 11.35 3.19
C ALA A 113 18.64 12.63 3.91
N TYR A 114 17.64 13.30 3.37
CA TYR A 114 16.85 14.32 4.07
C TYR A 114 15.80 13.59 4.92
N ASN A 115 15.64 13.94 6.19
CA ASN A 115 14.72 13.28 7.11
C ASN A 115 13.79 14.29 7.81
N LEU A 116 12.53 13.91 7.95
CA LEU A 116 11.54 14.55 8.82
C LEU A 116 10.92 13.48 9.73
N ALA A 117 11.19 13.58 11.02
CA ALA A 117 10.39 12.92 12.05
C ALA A 117 9.24 13.86 12.44
N LEU A 118 8.02 13.35 12.58
CA LEU A 118 6.82 14.14 12.84
C LEU A 118 5.81 13.37 13.72
N ALA A 119 5.32 14.02 14.78
CA ALA A 119 4.13 13.56 15.50
C ALA A 119 2.86 14.04 14.78
N LEU A 120 1.98 13.10 14.43
CA LEU A 120 0.67 13.38 13.83
C LEU A 120 -0.42 13.49 14.91
N LYS A 121 -1.50 14.21 14.59
CA LYS A 121 -2.64 14.43 15.52
C LYS A 121 -3.36 13.12 15.88
N SER A 122 -3.23 12.09 15.04
CA SER A 122 -3.66 10.70 15.29
C SER A 122 -2.86 9.94 16.37
N GLY A 123 -1.80 10.53 16.95
CA GLY A 123 -0.87 9.81 17.82
C GLY A 123 0.00 8.78 17.09
N ARG A 124 -0.01 8.80 15.75
CA ARG A 124 1.00 8.15 14.91
C ARG A 124 2.22 9.06 14.81
N VAL A 125 3.42 8.51 15.01
CA VAL A 125 4.67 9.15 14.61
C VAL A 125 5.02 8.65 13.21
N VAL A 126 5.45 9.56 12.35
CA VAL A 126 6.03 9.27 11.04
C VAL A 126 7.51 9.64 11.04
N LEU A 127 8.34 8.78 10.44
CA LEU A 127 9.68 9.11 9.97
C LEU A 127 9.67 9.02 8.45
N LEU A 128 9.65 10.19 7.80
CA LEU A 128 9.65 10.37 6.35
C LEU A 128 11.06 10.75 5.90
N ARG A 129 11.53 10.13 4.82
CA ARG A 129 12.88 10.27 4.28
C ARG A 129 12.81 10.49 2.78
N VAL A 130 13.65 11.37 2.26
CA VAL A 130 13.92 11.51 0.81
C VAL A 130 15.41 11.31 0.61
N LEU A 131 15.76 10.41 -0.30
CA LEU A 131 17.12 9.98 -0.57
C LEU A 131 17.59 10.52 -1.92
N ALA A 132 18.84 10.94 -1.94
CA ALA A 132 19.56 11.47 -3.09
C ALA A 132 20.94 10.81 -3.16
N LYS A 133 21.54 10.79 -4.36
CA LYS A 133 22.97 10.46 -4.49
C LYS A 133 23.84 11.56 -3.85
N LEU A 134 25.11 11.27 -3.57
CA LEU A 134 26.00 12.24 -2.92
C LEU A 134 26.35 13.45 -3.80
N ASP A 135 26.37 13.27 -5.12
CA ASP A 135 26.49 14.31 -6.15
C ASP A 135 25.19 15.08 -6.41
N GLU A 136 24.09 14.68 -5.77
CA GLU A 136 22.74 15.18 -6.04
C GLU A 136 22.18 16.00 -4.86
N PHE A 137 21.59 17.16 -5.15
CA PHE A 137 21.14 18.12 -4.13
C PHE A 137 19.64 18.43 -4.28
N LEU A 138 18.81 17.76 -3.48
CA LEU A 138 17.34 17.78 -3.57
C LEU A 138 16.59 18.42 -2.37
N PRO A 139 17.06 19.50 -1.71
CA PRO A 139 16.39 20.03 -0.52
C PRO A 139 14.95 20.50 -0.80
N GLU A 140 14.72 21.06 -1.99
CA GLU A 140 13.43 21.61 -2.42
C GLU A 140 12.44 20.51 -2.83
N GLN A 141 12.93 19.42 -3.41
CA GLN A 141 12.12 18.24 -3.71
C GLN A 141 11.80 17.45 -2.44
N ALA A 142 12.73 17.36 -1.48
CA ALA A 142 12.45 16.85 -0.13
C ALA A 142 11.42 17.71 0.60
N GLU A 143 11.56 19.04 0.59
CA GLU A 143 10.56 19.96 1.16
C GLU A 143 9.18 19.82 0.49
N ALA A 144 9.11 19.70 -0.85
CA ALA A 144 7.86 19.50 -1.58
C ALA A 144 7.16 18.18 -1.23
N VAL A 145 7.91 17.10 -1.02
CA VAL A 145 7.35 15.82 -0.53
C VAL A 145 6.90 15.97 0.93
N PHE A 146 7.73 16.53 1.80
CA PHE A 146 7.45 16.61 3.24
C PHE A 146 6.26 17.53 3.56
N SER A 147 6.14 18.67 2.88
CA SER A 147 5.02 19.60 3.03
C SER A 147 3.70 19.07 2.46
N SER A 148 3.74 18.03 1.63
CA SER A 148 2.55 17.36 1.08
C SER A 148 1.96 16.26 1.97
N LEU A 149 2.57 15.97 3.13
CA LEU A 149 2.13 14.89 4.03
C LEU A 149 0.77 15.20 4.68
N VAL A 150 -0.24 14.43 4.31
CA VAL A 150 -1.59 14.46 4.89
C VAL A 150 -1.85 13.17 5.69
N ASP A 151 -2.34 13.34 6.92
CA ASP A 151 -2.84 12.28 7.79
C ASP A 151 -4.36 12.19 7.62
N GLN A 152 -4.84 11.16 6.94
CA GLN A 152 -6.25 11.02 6.57
C GLN A 152 -7.10 10.35 7.66
N GLU A 153 -6.56 10.06 8.85
CA GLU A 153 -7.28 9.29 9.88
C GLU A 153 -8.59 9.95 10.36
N ALA A 154 -8.71 11.27 10.25
CA ALA A 154 -9.92 12.00 10.58
C ALA A 154 -10.94 12.10 9.42
N GLU A 155 -10.67 11.46 8.27
CA GLU A 155 -11.53 11.42 7.09
C GLU A 155 -12.39 10.14 7.10
N ASP A 156 -13.67 10.22 6.70
CA ASP A 156 -14.59 9.07 6.65
C ASP A 156 -14.14 7.98 5.64
N ALA A 157 -13.32 8.36 4.65
CA ALA A 157 -12.74 7.45 3.67
C ALA A 157 -11.30 7.85 3.32
N HIS A 158 -10.38 6.89 3.38
CA HIS A 158 -8.98 7.09 3.00
C HIS A 158 -8.79 7.00 1.49
N LEU A 159 -7.83 7.76 0.95
CA LEU A 159 -7.37 7.60 -0.43
C LEU A 159 -6.41 6.41 -0.50
N TRP A 160 -6.54 5.60 -1.54
CA TRP A 160 -5.60 4.56 -1.91
C TRP A 160 -5.10 4.85 -3.32
N SER A 161 -3.80 5.09 -3.45
CA SER A 161 -3.17 5.55 -4.70
C SER A 161 -1.79 4.94 -4.87
N VAL A 162 -1.69 3.90 -5.71
CA VAL A 162 -0.46 3.13 -5.99
C VAL A 162 -0.44 2.63 -7.44
N TYR A 163 0.68 2.82 -8.16
CA TYR A 163 0.86 2.40 -9.57
C TYR A 163 -0.32 2.76 -10.53
N GLY A 164 -0.98 3.91 -10.34
CA GLY A 164 -2.14 4.30 -11.13
C GLY A 164 -3.43 3.49 -10.86
N LEU A 165 -3.50 2.75 -9.75
CA LEU A 165 -4.77 2.43 -9.08
C LEU A 165 -5.08 3.56 -8.12
N ARG A 166 -6.21 4.27 -8.31
CA ARG A 166 -6.68 5.37 -7.46
C ARG A 166 -8.14 5.13 -7.08
N PHE A 167 -8.47 5.11 -5.80
CA PHE A 167 -9.85 5.00 -5.29
C PHE A 167 -9.94 5.42 -3.81
N PHE A 168 -11.15 5.65 -3.31
CA PHE A 168 -11.42 5.84 -1.88
C PHE A 168 -12.00 4.57 -1.25
N ALA A 169 -11.62 4.29 -0.01
CA ALA A 169 -12.23 3.23 0.80
C ALA A 169 -12.63 3.80 2.18
N PRO A 170 -13.84 3.48 2.69
CA PRO A 170 -14.25 3.79 4.07
C PRO A 170 -13.17 3.48 5.11
N ASN A 171 -13.03 4.34 6.13
CA ASN A 171 -11.95 4.23 7.12
C ASN A 171 -12.06 3.00 8.04
N ASP A 172 -13.24 2.39 8.13
CA ASP A 172 -13.53 1.17 8.89
C ASP A 172 -13.10 -0.13 8.19
N LEU A 173 -12.98 -0.10 6.85
CA LEU A 173 -12.55 -1.20 6.01
C LEU A 173 -11.02 -1.35 6.03
N LYS A 174 -10.53 -2.24 6.91
CA LYS A 174 -9.08 -2.44 7.11
C LYS A 174 -8.49 -3.38 6.06
N LEU A 175 -7.39 -2.96 5.44
CA LEU A 175 -6.62 -3.79 4.50
C LEU A 175 -6.16 -5.08 5.20
N GLN A 176 -6.62 -6.22 4.69
CA GLN A 176 -6.27 -7.57 5.18
C GLN A 176 -5.13 -8.18 4.39
N SER A 177 -5.09 -7.95 3.06
CA SER A 177 -4.03 -8.44 2.20
C SER A 177 -3.90 -7.59 0.93
N HIS A 178 -2.73 -7.66 0.30
CA HIS A 178 -2.45 -7.03 -0.97
C HIS A 178 -1.61 -7.97 -1.86
N SER A 179 -1.74 -7.83 -3.16
CA SER A 179 -0.82 -8.41 -4.14
C SER A 179 -0.46 -7.33 -5.15
N LEU A 180 0.81 -6.93 -5.16
CA LEU A 180 1.33 -5.86 -6.01
C LEU A 180 2.20 -6.50 -7.10
N LYS A 181 1.57 -7.04 -8.15
CA LYS A 181 2.27 -7.71 -9.25
C LYS A 181 2.15 -6.88 -10.52
N SER A 182 3.18 -6.95 -11.37
CA SER A 182 3.08 -6.43 -12.73
C SER A 182 1.90 -7.10 -13.46
N GLY A 183 1.12 -6.30 -14.18
CA GLY A 183 -0.12 -6.72 -14.84
C GLY A 183 -1.36 -6.85 -13.96
N HIS A 184 -1.24 -7.21 -12.67
CA HIS A 184 -2.38 -7.39 -11.76
C HIS A 184 -2.06 -6.95 -10.32
N ILE A 185 -2.76 -5.91 -9.87
CA ILE A 185 -2.82 -5.47 -8.47
C ILE A 185 -4.14 -5.93 -7.84
N GLU A 186 -4.08 -6.42 -6.61
CA GLU A 186 -5.23 -6.75 -5.77
C GLU A 186 -5.07 -6.16 -4.37
N LEU A 187 -6.12 -5.55 -3.84
CA LEU A 187 -6.22 -5.10 -2.46
C LEU A 187 -7.52 -5.67 -1.86
N GLU A 188 -7.42 -6.35 -0.72
CA GLU A 188 -8.57 -6.88 0.03
C GLU A 188 -8.71 -6.17 1.38
N PHE A 189 -9.88 -5.59 1.61
CA PHE A 189 -10.28 -4.92 2.85
C PHE A 189 -11.42 -5.68 3.50
N SER A 190 -11.52 -5.66 4.83
CA SER A 190 -12.66 -6.25 5.52
C SER A 190 -13.15 -5.46 6.74
N LEU A 191 -14.43 -5.65 7.04
CA LEU A 191 -15.12 -5.15 8.22
C LEU A 191 -16.08 -6.26 8.70
N GLY A 192 -15.60 -7.08 9.64
CA GLY A 192 -16.34 -8.22 10.17
C GLY A 192 -16.65 -9.27 9.10
N LYS A 193 -17.87 -9.23 8.54
CA LYS A 193 -18.31 -10.11 7.44
C LYS A 193 -18.30 -9.44 6.06
N GLN A 194 -18.18 -8.11 6.02
CA GLN A 194 -18.06 -7.35 4.78
C GLN A 194 -16.62 -7.47 4.25
N VAL A 195 -16.48 -7.63 2.93
CA VAL A 195 -15.19 -7.74 2.25
C VAL A 195 -15.27 -6.95 0.95
N LEU A 196 -14.38 -5.97 0.80
CA LEU A 196 -14.17 -5.21 -0.43
C LEU A 196 -12.88 -5.71 -1.08
N LYS A 197 -12.95 -6.16 -2.35
CA LYS A 197 -11.78 -6.47 -3.17
C LYS A 197 -11.69 -5.48 -4.32
N VAL A 198 -10.53 -4.86 -4.48
CA VAL A 198 -10.23 -3.91 -5.56
C VAL A 198 -9.11 -4.48 -6.41
N HIS A 199 -9.33 -4.54 -7.72
CA HIS A 199 -8.38 -5.14 -8.68
C HIS A 199 -8.05 -4.13 -9.79
N ARG A 200 -6.76 -3.86 -10.04
CA ARG A 200 -6.30 -3.18 -11.27
C ARG A 200 -5.62 -4.21 -12.18
N LEU A 201 -6.07 -4.25 -13.43
CA LEU A 201 -5.59 -5.18 -14.46
C LEU A 201 -5.05 -4.37 -15.64
N SER A 202 -3.73 -4.36 -15.84
CA SER A 202 -3.10 -3.43 -16.80
C SER A 202 -3.59 -3.65 -18.24
N MET A 203 -3.89 -4.90 -18.61
CA MET A 203 -4.37 -5.28 -19.94
C MET A 203 -5.92 -5.38 -20.04
N ALA A 204 -6.67 -4.81 -19.08
CA ALA A 204 -8.13 -4.92 -19.03
C ALA A 204 -8.82 -4.56 -20.36
N ARG A 205 -8.37 -3.49 -21.04
CA ARG A 205 -8.92 -3.06 -22.34
C ARG A 205 -8.79 -4.12 -23.44
N ILE A 206 -7.75 -4.95 -23.40
CA ILE A 206 -7.56 -6.07 -24.34
C ILE A 206 -8.42 -7.27 -23.90
N MET A 207 -8.41 -7.57 -22.60
CA MET A 207 -9.14 -8.72 -22.02
C MET A 207 -10.67 -8.59 -22.08
N LEU A 208 -11.19 -7.36 -22.13
CA LEU A 208 -12.62 -7.02 -22.21
C LEU A 208 -13.06 -6.54 -23.60
N LYS A 209 -12.16 -6.51 -24.60
CA LYS A 209 -12.44 -5.95 -25.93
C LYS A 209 -13.69 -6.55 -26.58
N ASP A 210 -13.81 -7.88 -26.48
CA ASP A 210 -14.81 -8.69 -27.16
C ASP A 210 -15.67 -9.49 -26.16
N ALA A 211 -15.77 -9.04 -24.89
CA ALA A 211 -16.49 -9.73 -23.82
C ALA A 211 -17.16 -8.76 -22.82
N HIS A 212 -18.44 -8.98 -22.50
CA HIS A 212 -19.11 -8.23 -21.45
C HIS A 212 -18.52 -8.57 -20.07
N ILE A 213 -18.37 -7.55 -19.21
CA ILE A 213 -17.79 -7.70 -17.87
C ILE A 213 -18.55 -8.71 -16.99
N GLN A 214 -19.87 -8.85 -17.20
CA GLN A 214 -20.72 -9.79 -16.45
C GLN A 214 -20.41 -11.26 -16.76
N ASP A 215 -19.99 -11.57 -18.00
CA ASP A 215 -19.63 -12.94 -18.42
C ASP A 215 -18.15 -13.25 -18.15
N TRP A 216 -17.28 -12.24 -18.36
CA TRP A 216 -15.85 -12.36 -18.13
C TRP A 216 -15.49 -12.52 -16.64
N TYR A 217 -16.15 -11.76 -15.75
CA TYR A 217 -15.80 -11.69 -14.33
C TYR A 217 -15.96 -13.03 -13.58
N PRO A 218 -17.07 -13.79 -13.70
CA PRO A 218 -17.20 -15.11 -13.08
C PRO A 218 -16.19 -16.14 -13.60
N VAL A 219 -15.76 -16.04 -14.87
CA VAL A 219 -14.76 -16.93 -15.48
C VAL A 219 -13.37 -16.62 -14.93
N PHE A 220 -12.94 -15.35 -14.98
CA PHE A 220 -11.63 -14.93 -14.50
C PHE A 220 -11.47 -15.14 -12.99
N PHE A 221 -12.46 -14.75 -12.19
CA PHE A 221 -12.41 -14.85 -10.74
C PHE A 221 -12.91 -16.19 -10.16
N LYS A 222 -13.22 -17.20 -11.00
CA LYS A 222 -13.79 -18.52 -10.61
C LYS A 222 -13.13 -19.14 -9.36
N LYS A 223 -11.78 -19.07 -9.26
CA LYS A 223 -11.02 -19.60 -8.11
C LYS A 223 -11.35 -18.89 -6.77
N HIS A 224 -11.62 -17.59 -6.80
CA HIS A 224 -11.90 -16.77 -5.62
C HIS A 224 -13.32 -17.01 -5.07
N PHE A 225 -14.26 -17.46 -5.90
CA PHE A 225 -15.58 -17.91 -5.44
C PHE A 225 -15.55 -19.33 -4.86
N CYS A 226 -14.71 -20.23 -5.41
CA CYS A 226 -14.59 -21.61 -4.93
C CYS A 226 -13.87 -21.77 -3.57
N SER A 227 -13.15 -20.76 -3.07
CA SER A 227 -12.58 -20.79 -1.71
C SER A 227 -13.63 -20.53 -0.64
N ARG A 228 -14.54 -19.58 -0.88
CA ARG A 228 -15.54 -19.08 0.09
C ARG A 228 -16.53 -20.16 0.55
N SER A 229 -16.74 -21.21 -0.25
CA SER A 229 -17.62 -22.35 0.07
C SER A 229 -16.96 -23.46 0.91
N ARG A 230 -15.65 -23.41 1.19
CA ARG A 230 -14.94 -24.44 1.97
C ARG A 230 -14.82 -24.14 3.47
N ALA A 231 -15.16 -22.92 3.91
CA ALA A 231 -15.08 -22.50 5.31
C ALA A 231 -16.28 -22.95 6.19
N GLY A 232 -17.17 -23.81 5.68
CA GLY A 232 -18.51 -24.04 6.26
C GLY A 232 -18.91 -25.48 6.60
N THR A 233 -18.02 -26.47 6.56
CA THR A 233 -18.39 -27.88 6.83
C THR A 233 -17.34 -28.70 7.60
N ARG A 234 -17.39 -28.68 8.95
CA ARG A 234 -16.89 -29.75 9.83
C ARG A 234 -17.76 -29.82 11.11
N GLY A 235 -18.39 -30.98 11.37
CA GLY A 235 -19.09 -31.34 12.63
C GLY A 235 -20.32 -30.47 12.96
N HIS A 236 -21.58 -30.92 12.92
CA HIS A 236 -22.09 -32.25 13.26
C HIS A 236 -23.47 -32.51 12.63
N SER A 237 -23.87 -33.78 12.55
CA SER A 237 -25.23 -34.19 12.19
C SER A 237 -26.15 -34.19 13.41
N ARG A 238 -27.22 -33.39 13.38
CA ARG A 238 -28.51 -33.65 14.03
C ARG A 238 -29.64 -33.04 13.18
N ARG A 239 -30.82 -33.68 13.22
CA ARG A 239 -32.01 -33.27 12.44
C ARG A 239 -32.77 -32.16 13.16
N GLY A 240 -33.40 -31.24 12.42
CA GLY A 240 -34.50 -30.42 12.93
C GLY A 240 -34.56 -28.98 12.40
N ALA A 241 -35.77 -28.55 12.04
CA ALA A 241 -36.17 -27.19 11.62
C ALA A 241 -35.50 -26.60 10.36
N ALA A 242 -36.25 -25.78 9.64
CA ALA A 242 -35.81 -25.13 8.40
C ALA A 242 -35.50 -23.65 8.63
N ALA A 243 -34.40 -23.17 8.07
CA ALA A 243 -34.11 -21.76 7.91
C ALA A 243 -33.66 -21.50 6.47
N GLN A 244 -34.29 -20.53 5.78
CA GLN A 244 -33.85 -20.12 4.46
C GLN A 244 -32.56 -19.28 4.59
N PRO A 245 -31.53 -19.50 3.76
CA PRO A 245 -30.35 -18.65 3.78
C PRO A 245 -30.68 -17.27 3.21
N LEU A 246 -30.63 -16.24 4.07
CA LEU A 246 -30.64 -14.84 3.65
C LEU A 246 -29.46 -14.60 2.69
N ALA A 247 -29.78 -14.18 1.47
CA ALA A 247 -28.78 -13.96 0.43
C ALA A 247 -27.88 -12.77 0.78
N SER A 248 -26.57 -13.00 0.94
CA SER A 248 -25.60 -11.93 1.11
C SER A 248 -25.40 -11.19 -0.21
N ALA A 249 -26.15 -10.10 -0.39
CA ALA A 249 -26.03 -9.19 -1.53
C ALA A 249 -24.57 -8.73 -1.69
N THR A 250 -23.94 -9.15 -2.77
CA THR A 250 -22.55 -8.77 -3.08
C THR A 250 -22.62 -7.62 -4.08
N ALA A 251 -22.58 -6.38 -3.58
CA ALA A 251 -22.51 -5.20 -4.42
C ALA A 251 -21.13 -5.13 -5.08
N SER A 252 -21.07 -5.34 -6.39
CA SER A 252 -19.87 -5.13 -7.20
C SER A 252 -20.00 -3.81 -7.95
N ALA A 253 -19.27 -2.78 -7.50
CA ALA A 253 -19.22 -1.48 -8.15
C ALA A 253 -17.96 -1.39 -9.03
N ALA A 254 -18.13 -1.55 -10.34
CA ALA A 254 -17.08 -1.23 -11.30
C ALA A 254 -17.08 0.29 -11.54
N LEU A 255 -16.24 1.02 -10.81
CA LEU A 255 -15.97 2.43 -11.08
C LEU A 255 -15.12 2.52 -12.35
N TYR A 256 -15.73 3.00 -13.43
CA TYR A 256 -15.07 3.32 -14.69
C TYR A 256 -15.16 4.84 -14.89
N GLU A 257 -14.05 5.54 -14.64
CA GLU A 257 -13.91 6.95 -15.02
C GLU A 257 -13.33 7.02 -16.44
N PRO A 258 -14.07 7.55 -17.43
CA PRO A 258 -13.47 7.94 -18.71
C PRO A 258 -12.67 9.25 -18.52
N GLU A 259 -11.63 9.45 -19.33
CA GLU A 259 -10.91 10.72 -19.36
C GLU A 259 -11.85 11.89 -19.74
N ALA A 260 -11.67 13.02 -19.08
CA ALA A 260 -12.58 14.16 -19.19
C ALA A 260 -12.38 14.93 -20.51
N ALA A 261 -13.32 14.76 -21.44
CA ALA A 261 -13.54 15.73 -22.52
C ALA A 261 -14.06 17.07 -21.95
N PRO A 262 -13.72 18.23 -22.55
CA PRO A 262 -14.04 19.54 -21.99
C PRO A 262 -15.55 19.82 -21.92
N VAL A 263 -15.95 20.51 -20.85
CA VAL A 263 -17.35 20.77 -20.49
C VAL A 263 -18.01 21.76 -21.46
N SER A 264 -19.24 21.44 -21.88
CA SER A 264 -20.22 22.41 -22.36
C SER A 264 -21.53 22.26 -21.55
N ALA A 265 -22.29 23.34 -21.41
CA ALA A 265 -23.31 23.46 -20.36
C ALA A 265 -24.63 22.73 -20.66
N GLY A 266 -25.24 22.11 -19.64
CA GLY A 266 -26.55 21.45 -19.75
C GLY A 266 -27.03 20.77 -18.47
N THR A 267 -27.59 21.53 -17.52
CA THR A 267 -28.09 20.98 -16.24
C THR A 267 -29.37 20.15 -16.43
N ARG A 268 -29.36 18.88 -15.97
CA ARG A 268 -30.56 18.16 -15.48
C ARG A 268 -30.18 16.94 -14.65
N LEU A 269 -30.63 16.87 -13.39
CA LEU A 269 -30.58 15.64 -12.59
C LEU A 269 -31.68 14.67 -13.05
N ALA A 270 -31.32 13.40 -13.26
CA ALA A 270 -32.27 12.31 -13.44
C ALA A 270 -32.11 11.30 -12.28
N ARG A 271 -33.09 11.25 -11.37
CA ARG A 271 -33.20 10.15 -10.40
C ARG A 271 -33.74 8.91 -11.11
N TYR A 272 -32.97 7.83 -11.14
CA TYR A 272 -33.47 6.53 -11.61
C TYR A 272 -33.83 5.63 -10.42
N GLN A 273 -35.12 5.45 -10.16
CA GLN A 273 -35.63 4.41 -9.26
C GLN A 273 -36.05 3.21 -10.11
N HIS A 274 -35.30 2.09 -10.04
CA HIS A 274 -35.74 0.88 -10.73
C HIS A 274 -36.75 0.09 -9.91
N ARG A 275 -37.88 -0.23 -10.54
CA ARG A 275 -38.97 -1.06 -10.00
C ARG A 275 -38.50 -2.50 -9.78
N GLN A 276 -39.03 -3.19 -8.79
CA GLN A 276 -38.91 -4.66 -8.72
C GLN A 276 -39.98 -5.28 -9.63
N ASP A 277 -39.57 -6.22 -10.48
CA ASP A 277 -40.47 -7.15 -11.17
C ASP A 277 -40.07 -8.60 -10.87
N ARG A 278 -41.06 -9.50 -10.88
CA ARG A 278 -40.94 -10.89 -10.40
C ARG A 278 -41.02 -11.90 -11.55
N ASN A 279 -40.34 -13.05 -11.36
CA ASN A 279 -40.35 -14.25 -12.21
C ASN A 279 -39.64 -14.06 -13.57
N ARG A 280 -38.91 -15.03 -14.12
CA ARG A 280 -39.08 -16.51 -14.02
C ARG A 280 -37.77 -17.25 -13.69
N ARG A 281 -37.90 -18.55 -13.38
CA ARG A 281 -36.76 -19.47 -13.14
C ARG A 281 -36.30 -20.16 -14.42
N ALA A 282 -35.01 -20.41 -14.53
CA ALA A 282 -34.43 -21.51 -15.30
C ALA A 282 -33.32 -22.19 -14.44
N PRO A 283 -33.18 -23.53 -14.45
CA PRO A 283 -32.17 -24.22 -13.65
C PRO A 283 -30.80 -24.24 -14.36
N LEU A 284 -29.72 -24.03 -13.62
CA LEU A 284 -28.35 -24.23 -14.10
C LEU A 284 -27.91 -25.71 -13.96
N PRO A 285 -27.00 -26.23 -14.82
CA PRO A 285 -26.54 -27.61 -14.73
C PRO A 285 -25.69 -27.89 -13.49
N GLN A 286 -25.88 -29.05 -12.86
CA GLN A 286 -24.99 -29.55 -11.79
C GLN A 286 -23.88 -30.44 -12.35
N GLU A 287 -22.76 -29.85 -12.78
CA GLU A 287 -21.57 -30.64 -13.08
C GLU A 287 -20.81 -31.02 -11.80
N ARG A 288 -20.45 -32.30 -11.69
CA ARG A 288 -19.79 -32.87 -10.50
C ARG A 288 -18.29 -32.64 -10.58
N CYS A 289 -17.74 -31.86 -9.65
CA CYS A 289 -16.28 -31.70 -9.51
C CYS A 289 -15.63 -33.06 -9.18
N SER A 290 -15.00 -33.69 -10.17
CA SER A 290 -14.38 -35.00 -10.03
C SER A 290 -13.13 -34.96 -9.16
N ARG A 291 -12.91 -36.02 -8.37
CA ARG A 291 -11.66 -36.22 -7.62
C ARG A 291 -10.61 -36.82 -8.56
N ARG A 292 -9.46 -36.17 -8.68
CA ARG A 292 -8.19 -36.88 -8.90
C ARG A 292 -7.15 -36.38 -7.90
N SER A 293 -6.42 -37.31 -7.32
CA SER A 293 -5.35 -37.08 -6.36
C SER A 293 -4.14 -37.90 -6.78
N SER A 294 -3.03 -37.23 -7.04
CA SER A 294 -1.70 -37.82 -7.17
C SER A 294 -0.72 -36.95 -6.38
N HIS A 295 0.27 -37.58 -5.77
CA HIS A 295 1.19 -36.97 -4.81
C HIS A 295 2.55 -36.63 -5.46
N GLN A 296 3.40 -36.01 -4.63
CA GLN A 296 4.82 -35.69 -4.89
C GLN A 296 5.03 -34.49 -5.85
N GLY A 297 5.87 -33.51 -5.51
CA GLY A 297 6.53 -33.29 -4.21
C GLY A 297 7.33 -31.99 -4.18
N SER A 298 7.36 -31.31 -3.04
CA SER A 298 8.18 -30.10 -2.86
C SER A 298 8.63 -29.99 -1.40
N ARG A 299 9.93 -30.17 -1.14
CA ARG A 299 10.55 -29.84 0.15
C ARG A 299 10.79 -28.34 0.23
N TRP A 300 10.60 -27.76 1.41
CA TRP A 300 11.03 -26.41 1.71
C TRP A 300 12.52 -26.39 2.05
N ALA A 301 13.25 -25.39 1.55
CA ALA A 301 14.57 -25.02 2.02
C ALA A 301 14.80 -23.52 1.82
N PHE A 302 14.79 -22.76 2.91
CA PHE A 302 15.44 -21.45 2.98
C PHE A 302 16.90 -21.68 3.38
N TYR A 303 17.85 -20.92 2.80
CA TYR A 303 18.80 -20.12 3.59
C TYR A 303 19.60 -19.14 2.70
N GLN A 304 20.04 -18.02 3.28
CA GLN A 304 21.04 -17.13 2.68
C GLN A 304 22.41 -17.37 3.35
N LYS A 305 23.51 -17.40 2.59
CA LYS A 305 24.84 -17.05 3.12
C LYS A 305 25.83 -16.69 2.02
N THR A 306 26.40 -15.49 2.09
CA THR A 306 27.55 -15.03 1.30
C THR A 306 28.46 -14.21 2.22
N ARG A 307 29.73 -14.62 2.33
CA ARG A 307 30.88 -14.10 3.14
C ARG A 307 31.77 -15.32 3.46
N ASP A 308 33.09 -15.41 3.26
CA ASP A 308 34.13 -14.57 2.61
C ASP A 308 35.15 -15.55 1.93
N HIS A 309 36.39 -15.27 1.46
CA HIS A 309 37.29 -14.11 1.59
C HIS A 309 38.33 -14.04 0.42
N ALA A 310 39.55 -13.53 0.68
CA ALA A 310 40.61 -13.17 -0.29
C ALA A 310 41.71 -14.25 -0.56
N GLY A 311 42.59 -13.97 -1.55
CA GLY A 311 43.82 -14.74 -1.86
C GLY A 311 44.33 -14.51 -3.30
N VAL A 312 44.81 -13.31 -3.66
CA VAL A 312 46.23 -12.87 -3.59
C VAL A 312 47.20 -13.70 -4.44
N ALA A 313 47.64 -13.10 -5.56
CA ALA A 313 48.96 -13.28 -6.16
C ALA A 313 49.29 -12.02 -6.97
N ALA A 314 50.56 -11.60 -7.01
CA ALA A 314 51.01 -10.42 -7.74
C ALA A 314 51.96 -10.81 -8.88
N ASN A 315 52.12 -9.91 -9.85
CA ASN A 315 53.41 -9.68 -10.49
C ASN A 315 53.44 -8.28 -11.10
N ALA A 316 54.63 -7.69 -11.15
CA ALA A 316 54.89 -6.38 -11.71
C ALA A 316 56.08 -6.44 -12.69
N GLN A 317 56.07 -5.51 -13.64
CA GLN A 317 57.24 -4.91 -14.26
C GLN A 317 57.04 -3.38 -14.21
#